data_AF-A0A1H5QGI2-F1
#
_entry.id   AF-A0A1H5QGI2-F1
#
_cell.length_a   1.000
_cell.length_b   1.000
_cell.length_c   1.000
_cell.angle_alpha   90.00
_cell.angle_beta   90.00
_cell.angle_gamma   90.00
#
_symmetry.space_group_name_H-M   'P 1'
#
loop_
_entity.id
_entity.type
_entity.pdbx_description
1 polymer ?
#
loop_
_entity_poly.entity_id
_entity_poly.type
_entity_poly.pdbx_seq_one_letter_code
_entity_poly.pdbx_strand_id
1 'polypeptide(L)'
;MTSFTYAANPVRVVFGRGTLGALGDEARRLGMSRVLLVGTPRHADRAAENLGHLLAARFEDPAMHTPVDVTERALKVVAEHDVDGVVAVGGGSATGLAKVIALHTDLPQLIVPTTYAGSELTAVLGQTADGRKTTRKNPKVRPETVLYDVDLTLGLPVPLSAASGLNALAHAVEARYAPDANPMTDLLANEAVELLTSALPRIADDPSDVDARTDALRGAYLAGTCLDAVQMGLHHRLCHLLGGKFGLPHAETHAVLLPYVMAHQGLADAGDVFALTESLPIPHSLAELGLTEADIADEPEADLLREALTGARPATPPSLKALTKQVVDSFAAAPDRVRTLLTDLVETLHAYAIRTDLTQDEWEYAIGFLTRAGHITTDTRQEFILLSDTLGLSSVVDVLTNSRTPDTTPSAVLGPFYVDGPPETPQGANLAEGLPGTPLWTDITVTDTDDQPVPEAIVDVWQSNEDGFYDVQLPDVDGPVLRARFRTDENGRLRFRTIVPSAYPIPADGPVGQLLDAVGRHPYRAPHVHFMIAKPGYRTLITQLFVAGGDYLDSDTVFGVKDGLIADFSDQRLEFTFRISGSSE
;
A
#
# COMPACT_ATOMS: atom_id res chain seq x y z
N MET A 1 -19.40 -7.40 0.72
CA MET A 1 -19.01 -6.74 -0.55
C MET A 1 -20.27 -6.20 -1.21
N THR A 2 -20.32 -4.90 -1.49
CA THR A 2 -21.34 -4.28 -2.34
C THR A 2 -21.14 -4.75 -3.79
N SER A 3 -22.22 -5.03 -4.50
CA SER A 3 -22.17 -5.34 -5.93
C SER A 3 -21.77 -4.11 -6.74
N PHE A 4 -20.81 -4.23 -7.65
CA PHE A 4 -20.38 -3.13 -8.52
C PHE A 4 -20.23 -3.58 -9.98
N THR A 5 -20.23 -2.61 -10.90
CA THR A 5 -19.90 -2.82 -12.32
C THR A 5 -18.69 -1.96 -12.65
N TYR A 6 -17.68 -2.55 -13.29
CA TYR A 6 -16.50 -1.83 -13.75
C TYR A 6 -16.23 -2.14 -15.21
N ALA A 7 -16.05 -1.08 -16.01
CA ALA A 7 -15.67 -1.19 -17.41
C ALA A 7 -14.30 -0.52 -17.61
N ALA A 8 -13.28 -1.33 -17.86
CA ALA A 8 -11.96 -0.83 -18.24
C ALA A 8 -12.03 -0.23 -19.65
N ASN A 9 -11.50 0.97 -19.82
CA ASN A 9 -11.51 1.67 -21.09
C ASN A 9 -10.21 1.41 -21.88
N PRO A 10 -10.27 1.18 -23.21
CA PRO A 10 -9.11 0.83 -24.01
C PRO A 10 -8.30 2.09 -24.36
N VAL A 11 -7.44 2.54 -23.45
CA VAL A 11 -6.44 3.60 -23.70
C VAL A 11 -5.06 3.02 -23.47
N ARG A 12 -4.17 3.15 -24.45
CA ARG A 12 -2.75 2.81 -24.26
C ARG A 12 -2.04 3.99 -23.62
N VAL A 13 -1.29 3.74 -22.56
CA VAL A 13 -0.50 4.78 -21.87
C VAL A 13 0.98 4.46 -21.98
N VAL A 14 1.76 5.44 -22.43
CA VAL A 14 3.22 5.44 -22.39
C VAL A 14 3.63 6.53 -21.41
N PHE A 15 4.36 6.18 -20.35
CA PHE A 15 4.66 7.10 -19.25
C PHE A 15 6.16 7.07 -18.91
N GLY A 16 6.76 8.24 -18.69
CA GLY A 16 8.13 8.35 -18.21
C GLY A 16 8.77 9.68 -18.59
N ARG A 17 10.10 9.71 -18.52
CA ARG A 17 10.93 10.84 -19.00
C ARG A 17 11.45 10.56 -20.40
N GLY A 18 11.53 11.60 -21.24
CA GLY A 18 12.02 11.48 -22.62
C GLY A 18 11.16 10.57 -23.50
N THR A 19 9.94 10.25 -23.08
CA THR A 19 9.02 9.40 -23.83
C THR A 19 8.58 10.05 -25.14
N LEU A 20 8.73 11.38 -25.29
CA LEU A 20 8.49 12.07 -26.56
C LEU A 20 9.33 11.48 -27.71
N GLY A 21 10.47 10.85 -27.40
CA GLY A 21 11.27 10.09 -28.37
C GLY A 21 10.52 8.95 -29.06
N ALA A 22 9.51 8.38 -28.41
CA ALA A 22 8.68 7.31 -28.95
C ALA A 22 7.47 7.81 -29.77
N LEU A 23 7.29 9.13 -29.93
CA LEU A 23 6.11 9.73 -30.55
C LEU A 23 5.87 9.22 -31.98
N GLY A 24 6.93 9.15 -32.80
CA GLY A 24 6.83 8.63 -34.17
C GLY A 24 6.52 7.13 -34.23
N ASP A 25 7.00 6.35 -33.26
CA ASP A 25 6.75 4.90 -33.19
C ASP A 25 5.29 4.63 -32.78
N GLU A 26 4.76 5.36 -31.80
CA GLU A 26 3.35 5.26 -31.40
C GLU A 26 2.40 5.74 -32.51
N ALA A 27 2.75 6.79 -33.25
CA ALA A 27 1.98 7.22 -34.42
C ALA A 27 1.91 6.12 -35.50
N ARG A 28 3.05 5.49 -35.84
CA ARG A 28 3.07 4.36 -36.79
C ARG A 28 2.32 3.14 -36.28
N ARG A 29 2.37 2.86 -34.97
CA ARG A 29 1.60 1.78 -34.33
C ARG A 29 0.09 1.97 -34.49
N LEU A 30 -0.38 3.23 -34.50
CA LEU A 30 -1.77 3.59 -34.78
C LEU A 30 -2.12 3.60 -36.28
N GLY A 31 -1.16 3.28 -37.16
CA GLY A 31 -1.35 3.28 -38.61
C GLY A 31 -1.27 4.66 -39.26
N MET A 32 -0.80 5.68 -38.53
CA MET A 32 -0.67 7.04 -39.05
C MET A 32 0.55 7.18 -39.96
N SER A 33 0.37 7.85 -41.09
CA SER A 33 1.44 8.17 -42.03
C SER A 33 1.49 9.66 -42.40
N ARG A 34 0.41 10.40 -42.15
CA ARG A 34 0.23 11.83 -42.45
C ARG A 34 -0.49 12.50 -41.28
N VAL A 35 0.28 12.97 -40.31
CA VAL A 35 -0.21 13.48 -39.04
C VAL A 35 -0.44 15.00 -39.09
N LEU A 36 -1.55 15.43 -38.51
CA LEU A 36 -1.75 16.81 -38.07
C LEU A 36 -1.22 16.98 -36.64
N LEU A 37 -0.23 17.83 -36.46
CA LEU A 37 0.25 18.23 -35.13
C LEU A 37 -0.54 19.44 -34.62
N VAL A 38 -1.28 19.25 -33.54
CA VAL A 38 -2.05 20.29 -32.83
C VAL A 38 -1.32 20.67 -31.56
N GLY A 39 -1.04 21.95 -31.33
CA GLY A 39 -0.43 22.39 -30.09
C GLY A 39 0.14 23.79 -30.19
N THR A 40 0.45 24.41 -29.05
CA THR A 40 1.09 25.73 -29.06
C THR A 40 2.58 25.59 -29.42
N PRO A 41 3.21 26.62 -30.01
CA PRO A 41 4.59 26.55 -30.52
C PRO A 41 5.61 26.02 -29.50
N ARG A 42 5.40 26.30 -28.21
CA ARG A 42 6.31 25.96 -27.11
C ARG A 42 6.77 24.49 -27.09
N HIS A 43 5.87 23.55 -27.40
CA HIS A 43 6.18 22.11 -27.38
C HIS A 43 6.02 21.44 -28.76
N ALA A 44 5.40 22.14 -29.71
CA ALA A 44 5.17 21.62 -31.06
C ALA A 44 6.47 21.38 -31.84
N ASP A 45 7.52 22.17 -31.63
CA ASP A 45 8.77 21.99 -32.37
C ASP A 45 9.48 20.67 -32.03
N ARG A 46 9.64 20.36 -30.74
CA ARG A 46 10.20 19.07 -30.29
C ARG A 46 9.36 17.88 -30.75
N ALA A 47 8.03 18.01 -30.73
CA ALA A 47 7.15 16.96 -31.20
C ALA A 47 7.27 16.75 -32.73
N ALA A 48 7.36 17.84 -33.50
CA ALA A 48 7.56 17.79 -34.94
C ALA A 48 8.87 17.10 -35.32
N GLU A 49 9.97 17.36 -34.60
CA GLU A 49 11.24 16.67 -34.79
C GLU A 49 11.10 15.15 -34.62
N ASN A 50 10.38 14.71 -33.59
CA ASN A 50 10.14 13.29 -33.30
C ASN A 50 9.15 12.62 -34.27
N LEU A 51 8.22 13.38 -34.86
CA LEU A 51 7.35 12.90 -35.92
C LEU A 51 8.08 12.74 -37.27
N GLY A 52 9.06 13.60 -37.54
CA GLY A 52 9.86 13.56 -38.76
C GLY A 52 9.00 13.58 -40.02
N HIS A 53 9.16 12.57 -40.88
CA HIS A 53 8.44 12.46 -42.15
C HIS A 53 6.92 12.21 -42.02
N LEU A 54 6.43 11.84 -40.82
CA LEU A 54 5.00 11.64 -40.60
C LEU A 54 4.23 12.96 -40.52
N LEU A 55 4.90 14.08 -40.24
CA LEU A 55 4.26 15.38 -40.07
C LEU A 55 3.77 15.92 -41.43
N ALA A 56 2.46 15.96 -41.63
CA ALA A 56 1.84 16.49 -42.85
C ALA A 56 1.46 17.97 -42.73
N ALA A 57 1.01 18.40 -41.55
CA ALA A 57 0.62 19.78 -41.27
C ALA A 57 0.70 20.11 -39.77
N ARG A 58 0.72 21.40 -39.44
CA ARG A 58 0.63 21.91 -38.07
C ARG A 58 -0.60 22.79 -37.91
N PHE A 59 -1.20 22.76 -36.72
CA PHE A 59 -2.24 23.69 -36.29
C PHE A 59 -1.86 24.27 -34.92
N GLU A 60 -1.44 25.54 -34.92
CA GLU A 60 -0.74 26.15 -33.78
C GLU A 60 -1.63 26.97 -32.84
N ASP A 61 -2.93 27.08 -33.16
CA ASP A 61 -3.87 28.00 -32.50
C ASP A 61 -5.08 27.26 -31.85
N PRO A 62 -4.87 26.24 -30.97
CA PRO A 62 -5.97 25.63 -30.24
C PRO A 62 -6.52 26.61 -29.19
N ALA A 63 -7.81 26.93 -29.29
CA ALA A 63 -8.47 27.88 -28.39
C ALA A 63 -9.18 27.20 -27.21
N MET A 64 -9.30 27.92 -26.08
CA MET A 64 -10.09 27.47 -24.93
C MET A 64 -11.56 27.24 -25.32
N HIS A 65 -12.14 26.20 -24.72
CA HIS A 65 -13.54 25.77 -24.95
C HIS A 65 -13.88 25.28 -26.36
N THR A 66 -12.87 25.05 -27.22
CA THR A 66 -13.02 24.48 -28.57
C THR A 66 -14.15 25.16 -29.37
N PRO A 67 -13.99 26.46 -29.73
CA PRO A 67 -14.95 27.18 -30.55
C PRO A 67 -15.17 26.50 -31.91
N VAL A 68 -16.38 26.63 -32.45
CA VAL A 68 -16.75 25.99 -33.74
C VAL A 68 -15.90 26.52 -34.90
N ASP A 69 -15.58 27.81 -34.93
CA ASP A 69 -14.76 28.42 -35.98
C ASP A 69 -13.32 27.88 -36.00
N VAL A 70 -12.74 27.61 -34.83
CA VAL A 70 -11.42 26.96 -34.70
C VAL A 70 -11.48 25.51 -35.20
N THR A 71 -12.57 24.82 -34.88
CA THR A 71 -12.82 23.45 -35.35
C THR A 71 -12.90 23.39 -36.87
N GLU A 72 -13.67 24.28 -37.50
CA GLU A 72 -13.82 24.35 -38.95
C GLU A 72 -12.48 24.62 -39.66
N ARG A 73 -11.66 25.55 -39.14
CA ARG A 73 -10.31 25.79 -39.66
C ARG A 73 -9.43 24.54 -39.57
N ALA A 74 -9.46 23.82 -38.45
CA ALA A 74 -8.66 22.62 -38.28
C ALA A 74 -9.11 21.49 -39.23
N LEU A 75 -10.43 21.29 -39.41
CA LEU A 75 -10.98 20.32 -40.35
C LEU A 75 -10.62 20.63 -41.80
N LYS A 76 -10.53 21.92 -42.17
CA LYS A 76 -10.05 22.33 -43.48
C LYS A 76 -8.59 21.92 -43.70
N VAL A 77 -7.71 22.09 -42.70
CA VAL A 77 -6.31 21.64 -42.77
C VAL A 77 -6.23 20.12 -42.89
N VAL A 78 -7.06 19.38 -42.14
CA VAL A 78 -7.15 17.91 -42.26
C VAL A 78 -7.45 17.49 -43.69
N ALA A 79 -8.42 18.13 -44.34
CA ALA A 79 -8.82 17.84 -45.72
C ALA A 79 -7.77 18.27 -46.75
N GLU A 80 -7.16 19.45 -46.61
CA GLU A 80 -6.17 19.99 -47.57
C GLU A 80 -4.87 19.18 -47.59
N HIS A 81 -4.52 18.53 -46.48
CA HIS A 81 -3.26 17.80 -46.33
C HIS A 81 -3.43 16.28 -46.30
N ASP A 82 -4.63 15.74 -46.59
CA ASP A 82 -4.93 14.30 -46.55
C ASP A 82 -4.43 13.65 -45.24
N VAL A 83 -4.78 14.26 -44.10
CA VAL A 83 -4.33 13.82 -42.78
C VAL A 83 -5.04 12.52 -42.38
N ASP A 84 -4.28 11.55 -41.85
CA ASP A 84 -4.76 10.24 -41.41
C ASP A 84 -4.62 9.99 -39.89
N GLY A 85 -4.19 11.00 -39.13
CA GLY A 85 -4.11 10.93 -37.67
C GLY A 85 -3.82 12.29 -37.03
N VAL A 86 -4.22 12.44 -35.76
CA VAL A 86 -4.01 13.68 -35.00
C VAL A 86 -3.08 13.43 -33.83
N VAL A 87 -2.02 14.24 -33.75
CA VAL A 87 -1.13 14.30 -32.58
C VAL A 87 -1.36 15.63 -31.88
N ALA A 88 -1.79 15.61 -30.62
CA ALA A 88 -1.98 16.82 -29.83
C ALA A 88 -0.97 16.94 -28.72
N VAL A 89 -0.27 18.07 -28.64
CA VAL A 89 0.74 18.36 -27.61
C VAL A 89 0.34 19.62 -26.87
N GLY A 90 -0.04 19.49 -25.61
CA GLY A 90 -0.47 20.64 -24.80
C GLY A 90 -1.43 20.29 -23.67
N GLY A 91 -2.14 21.30 -23.18
CA GLY A 91 -3.18 21.12 -22.17
C GLY A 91 -4.56 20.79 -22.76
N GLY A 92 -5.60 21.02 -21.96
CA GLY A 92 -6.99 20.65 -22.31
C GLY A 92 -7.54 21.25 -23.61
N SER A 93 -7.06 22.41 -24.08
CA SER A 93 -7.48 23.00 -25.36
C SER A 93 -6.98 22.21 -26.57
N ALA A 94 -5.72 21.75 -26.56
CA ALA A 94 -5.14 20.93 -27.64
C ALA A 94 -5.83 19.56 -27.69
N THR A 95 -6.02 18.92 -26.54
CA THR A 95 -6.79 17.66 -26.43
C THR A 95 -8.24 17.86 -26.88
N GLY A 96 -8.88 18.96 -26.48
CA GLY A 96 -10.25 19.28 -26.92
C GLY A 96 -10.38 19.44 -28.42
N LEU A 97 -9.40 20.07 -29.07
CA LEU A 97 -9.37 20.21 -30.53
C LEU A 97 -9.14 18.86 -31.24
N ALA A 98 -8.24 18.02 -30.74
CA ALA A 98 -8.07 16.67 -31.29
C ALA A 98 -9.35 15.82 -31.18
N LYS A 99 -10.02 15.89 -30.03
CA LYS A 99 -11.28 15.19 -29.80
C LYS A 99 -12.39 15.60 -30.75
N VAL A 100 -12.52 16.89 -31.04
CA VAL A 100 -13.54 17.35 -31.99
C VAL A 100 -13.20 16.95 -33.42
N ILE A 101 -11.91 16.97 -33.80
CA ILE A 101 -11.48 16.47 -35.12
C ILE A 101 -11.85 14.99 -35.24
N ALA A 102 -11.49 14.16 -34.25
CA ALA A 102 -11.83 12.74 -34.21
C ALA A 102 -13.35 12.51 -34.27
N LEU A 103 -14.15 13.32 -33.56
CA LEU A 103 -15.61 13.23 -33.64
C LEU A 103 -16.14 13.38 -35.08
N HIS A 104 -15.55 14.28 -35.86
CA HIS A 104 -15.99 14.59 -37.23
C HIS A 104 -15.37 13.68 -38.30
N THR A 105 -14.24 13.04 -38.01
CA THR A 105 -13.40 12.37 -39.02
C THR A 105 -13.11 10.90 -38.72
N ASP A 106 -13.33 10.45 -37.48
CA ASP A 106 -12.94 9.12 -36.98
C ASP A 106 -11.41 8.86 -37.04
N LEU A 107 -10.60 9.92 -37.15
CA LEU A 107 -9.15 9.80 -37.16
C LEU A 107 -8.61 9.41 -35.77
N PRO A 108 -7.60 8.54 -35.70
CA PRO A 108 -6.96 8.17 -34.45
C PRO A 108 -6.25 9.36 -33.81
N GLN A 109 -6.15 9.32 -32.49
CA GLN A 109 -5.60 10.37 -31.63
C GLN A 109 -4.42 9.84 -30.80
N LEU A 110 -3.32 10.59 -30.85
CA LEU A 110 -2.18 10.43 -29.96
C LEU A 110 -1.97 11.72 -29.17
N ILE A 111 -2.22 11.68 -27.86
CA ILE A 111 -2.20 12.87 -27.01
C ILE A 111 -0.96 12.89 -26.13
N VAL A 112 -0.25 14.03 -26.12
CA VAL A 112 0.90 14.33 -25.27
C VAL A 112 0.52 15.46 -24.32
N PRO A 113 -0.07 15.14 -23.16
CA PRO A 113 -0.52 16.14 -22.21
C PRO A 113 0.65 16.87 -21.54
N THR A 114 0.52 18.18 -21.39
CA THR A 114 1.51 19.04 -20.69
C THR A 114 0.91 19.76 -19.47
N THR A 115 -0.29 19.36 -19.05
CA THR A 115 -1.01 19.85 -17.88
C THR A 115 -1.67 18.67 -17.15
N TYR A 116 -2.29 18.92 -16.01
CA TYR A 116 -2.91 17.90 -15.17
C TYR A 116 -4.43 17.82 -15.36
N ALA A 117 -4.94 18.06 -16.57
CA ALA A 117 -6.39 18.20 -16.78
C ALA A 117 -7.15 16.86 -16.81
N GLY A 118 -6.49 15.78 -17.26
CA GLY A 118 -7.07 14.44 -17.36
C GLY A 118 -8.01 14.22 -18.55
N SER A 119 -8.24 15.24 -19.40
CA SER A 119 -9.11 15.13 -20.57
C SER A 119 -8.67 14.03 -21.53
N GLU A 120 -7.38 13.79 -21.63
CA GLU A 120 -6.76 12.78 -22.49
C GLU A 120 -7.19 11.33 -22.19
N LEU A 121 -7.84 11.07 -21.06
CA LEU A 121 -8.36 9.75 -20.69
C LEU A 121 -9.87 9.62 -20.82
N THR A 122 -10.56 10.73 -21.10
CA THR A 122 -12.03 10.76 -21.06
C THR A 122 -12.67 10.66 -22.43
N ALA A 123 -13.85 10.05 -22.48
CA ALA A 123 -14.74 10.10 -23.64
C ALA A 123 -15.61 11.39 -23.65
N VAL A 124 -15.22 12.44 -22.91
CA VAL A 124 -15.99 13.68 -22.77
C VAL A 124 -15.43 14.77 -23.67
N LEU A 125 -16.31 15.47 -24.38
CA LEU A 125 -15.98 16.65 -25.20
C LEU A 125 -16.91 17.81 -24.83
N GLY A 126 -16.32 18.97 -24.53
CA GLY A 126 -17.02 20.24 -24.41
C GLY A 126 -16.79 21.11 -25.64
N GLN A 127 -17.85 21.74 -26.16
CA GLN A 127 -17.78 22.68 -27.28
C GLN A 127 -18.65 23.90 -27.03
N THR A 128 -18.17 25.05 -27.45
CA THR A 128 -18.92 26.31 -27.38
C THR A 128 -19.43 26.71 -28.76
N ALA A 129 -20.75 26.88 -28.88
CA ALA A 129 -21.42 27.44 -30.04
C ALA A 129 -22.36 28.56 -29.57
N ASP A 130 -22.36 29.71 -30.26
CA ASP A 130 -23.19 30.88 -29.94
C ASP A 130 -23.09 31.33 -28.47
N GLY A 131 -21.87 31.28 -27.90
CA GLY A 131 -21.62 31.63 -26.50
C GLY A 131 -22.11 30.59 -25.48
N ARG A 132 -22.68 29.47 -25.91
CA ARG A 132 -23.17 28.39 -25.04
C ARG A 132 -22.28 27.16 -25.11
N LYS A 133 -21.71 26.76 -23.98
CA LYS A 133 -20.94 25.52 -23.85
C LYS A 133 -21.88 24.32 -23.70
N THR A 134 -21.66 23.28 -24.50
CA THR A 134 -22.35 22.00 -24.41
C THR A 134 -21.33 20.89 -24.22
N THR A 135 -21.69 19.87 -23.42
CA THR A 135 -20.82 18.74 -23.10
C THR A 135 -21.50 17.45 -23.55
N ARG A 136 -20.74 16.54 -24.16
CA ARG A 136 -21.21 15.22 -24.60
C ARG A 136 -20.19 14.13 -24.29
N LYS A 137 -20.67 12.94 -23.91
CA LYS A 137 -19.86 11.72 -23.81
C LYS A 137 -20.03 10.90 -25.08
N ASN A 138 -18.93 10.59 -25.77
CA ASN A 138 -18.94 9.79 -26.99
C ASN A 138 -17.65 8.94 -27.06
N PRO A 139 -17.74 7.61 -27.18
CA PRO A 139 -16.56 6.75 -27.30
C PRO A 139 -15.59 7.14 -28.43
N LYS A 140 -16.09 7.73 -29.53
CA LYS A 140 -15.26 8.21 -30.66
C LYS A 140 -14.25 9.30 -30.28
N VAL A 141 -14.49 10.03 -29.19
CA VAL A 141 -13.57 11.09 -28.75
C VAL A 141 -12.57 10.60 -27.71
N ARG A 142 -12.62 9.34 -27.28
CA ARG A 142 -11.61 8.79 -26.39
C ARG A 142 -10.31 8.60 -27.16
N PRO A 143 -9.18 9.14 -26.71
CA PRO A 143 -7.91 8.89 -27.38
C PRO A 143 -7.45 7.44 -27.32
N GLU A 144 -6.84 6.96 -28.40
CA GLU A 144 -6.29 5.61 -28.49
C GLU A 144 -4.97 5.47 -27.75
N THR A 145 -4.17 6.54 -27.71
CA THR A 145 -2.88 6.56 -27.01
C THR A 145 -2.61 7.89 -26.33
N VAL A 146 -2.12 7.80 -25.10
CA VAL A 146 -1.62 8.93 -24.31
C VAL A 146 -0.16 8.70 -24.00
N LEU A 147 0.67 9.70 -24.30
CA LEU A 147 2.10 9.68 -24.06
C LEU A 147 2.46 10.78 -23.06
N TYR A 148 2.65 10.39 -21.81
CA TYR A 148 3.09 11.27 -20.73
C TYR A 148 4.61 11.37 -20.74
N ASP A 149 5.13 12.55 -21.07
CA ASP A 149 6.54 12.91 -20.91
C ASP A 149 6.68 13.94 -19.79
N VAL A 150 7.24 13.51 -18.66
CA VAL A 150 7.45 14.36 -17.48
C VAL A 150 8.27 15.60 -17.82
N ASP A 151 9.24 15.50 -18.75
CA ASP A 151 10.12 16.62 -19.08
C ASP A 151 9.36 17.79 -19.73
N LEU A 152 8.18 17.54 -20.31
CA LEU A 152 7.31 18.58 -20.88
C LEU A 152 6.53 19.36 -19.81
N THR A 153 6.50 18.88 -18.56
CA THR A 153 5.81 19.57 -17.45
C THR A 153 6.73 20.49 -16.66
N LEU A 154 8.05 20.35 -16.77
CA LEU A 154 9.03 21.19 -16.07
C LEU A 154 8.87 22.69 -16.39
N GLY A 155 8.38 22.99 -17.59
CA GLY A 155 8.10 24.35 -18.02
C GLY A 155 6.75 24.92 -17.57
N LEU A 156 5.86 24.11 -16.99
CA LEU A 156 4.52 24.55 -16.61
C LEU A 156 4.61 25.55 -15.45
N PRO A 157 4.06 26.77 -15.58
CA PRO A 157 4.11 27.78 -14.52
C PRO A 157 3.53 27.23 -13.21
N VAL A 158 4.11 27.63 -12.07
CA VAL A 158 3.71 27.12 -10.75
C VAL A 158 2.21 27.35 -10.47
N PRO A 159 1.63 28.56 -10.67
CA PRO A 159 0.20 28.78 -10.42
C PRO A 159 -0.70 27.85 -11.25
N LEU A 160 -0.35 27.65 -12.53
CA LEU A 160 -1.10 26.76 -13.40
C LEU A 160 -0.91 25.28 -13.03
N SER A 161 0.27 24.91 -12.53
CA SER A 161 0.55 23.57 -12.01
C SER A 161 -0.31 23.27 -10.78
N ALA A 162 -0.38 24.22 -9.84
CA ALA A 162 -1.21 24.14 -8.65
C ALA A 162 -2.70 24.04 -8.98
N ALA A 163 -3.24 25.00 -9.76
CA ALA A 163 -4.65 25.03 -10.13
C ALA A 163 -5.06 23.78 -10.94
N SER A 164 -4.24 23.39 -11.93
CA SER A 164 -4.52 22.19 -12.73
C SER A 164 -4.41 20.91 -11.89
N GLY A 165 -3.50 20.87 -10.92
CA GLY A 165 -3.33 19.71 -10.03
C GLY A 165 -4.48 19.55 -9.06
N LEU A 166 -5.00 20.65 -8.52
CA LEU A 166 -6.22 20.62 -7.70
C LEU A 166 -7.47 20.28 -8.52
N ASN A 167 -7.52 20.66 -9.80
CA ASN A 167 -8.56 20.15 -10.71
C ASN A 167 -8.46 18.62 -10.86
N ALA A 168 -7.26 18.06 -11.06
CA ALA A 168 -7.09 16.60 -11.02
C ALA A 168 -7.52 16.01 -9.68
N LEU A 169 -7.11 16.63 -8.56
CA LEU A 169 -7.49 16.16 -7.23
C LEU A 169 -9.02 16.09 -7.07
N ALA A 170 -9.75 17.05 -7.61
CA ALA A 170 -11.21 17.05 -7.60
C ALA A 170 -11.82 15.83 -8.30
N HIS A 171 -11.23 15.37 -9.43
CA HIS A 171 -11.69 14.16 -10.11
C HIS A 171 -11.56 12.91 -9.22
N ALA A 172 -10.42 12.79 -8.53
CA ALA A 172 -10.17 11.66 -7.62
C ALA A 172 -11.07 11.73 -6.38
N VAL A 173 -11.21 12.92 -5.79
CA VAL A 173 -12.06 13.15 -4.61
C VAL A 173 -13.52 12.85 -4.91
N GLU A 174 -14.09 13.36 -6.00
CA GLU A 174 -15.48 13.06 -6.37
C GLU A 174 -15.71 11.56 -6.60
N ALA A 175 -14.70 10.85 -7.12
CA ALA A 175 -14.83 9.42 -7.40
C ALA A 175 -15.01 8.56 -6.14
N ARG A 176 -14.55 9.03 -4.97
CA ARG A 176 -14.69 8.32 -3.68
C ARG A 176 -16.13 8.30 -3.16
N TYR A 177 -16.97 9.25 -3.58
CA TYR A 177 -18.38 9.33 -3.17
C TYR A 177 -19.35 9.27 -4.35
N ALA A 178 -18.87 8.97 -5.55
CA ALA A 178 -19.71 8.85 -6.73
C ALA A 178 -20.77 7.75 -6.52
N PRO A 179 -22.00 7.90 -7.04
CA PRO A 179 -23.04 6.88 -6.91
C PRO A 179 -22.64 5.52 -7.48
N ASP A 180 -21.72 5.51 -8.45
CA ASP A 180 -21.12 4.36 -9.12
C ASP A 180 -19.66 4.11 -8.71
N ALA A 181 -19.24 4.64 -7.55
CA ALA A 181 -17.97 4.33 -6.91
C ALA A 181 -17.80 2.81 -6.72
N ASN A 182 -16.59 2.33 -6.93
CA ASN A 182 -16.27 0.91 -6.90
C ASN A 182 -14.82 0.68 -6.44
N PRO A 183 -14.47 -0.54 -6.01
CA PRO A 183 -13.14 -0.82 -5.44
C PRO A 183 -11.98 -0.46 -6.37
N MET A 184 -12.15 -0.52 -7.70
CA MET A 184 -11.10 -0.13 -8.63
C MET A 184 -10.90 1.39 -8.62
N THR A 185 -11.98 2.17 -8.70
CA THR A 185 -11.90 3.63 -8.69
C THR A 185 -11.44 4.16 -7.34
N ASP A 186 -11.78 3.49 -6.24
CA ASP A 186 -11.31 3.85 -4.91
C ASP A 186 -9.79 3.71 -4.78
N LEU A 187 -9.22 2.61 -5.29
CA LEU A 187 -7.77 2.40 -5.33
C LEU A 187 -7.06 3.49 -6.14
N LEU A 188 -7.56 3.78 -7.35
CA LEU A 188 -6.97 4.81 -8.21
C LEU A 188 -7.12 6.21 -7.60
N ALA A 189 -8.28 6.51 -7.01
CA ALA A 189 -8.56 7.80 -6.38
C ALA A 189 -7.67 8.04 -5.16
N ASN A 190 -7.50 7.04 -4.29
CA ASN A 190 -6.67 7.18 -3.09
C ASN A 190 -5.19 7.42 -3.45
N GLU A 191 -4.64 6.66 -4.39
CA GLU A 191 -3.27 6.88 -4.89
C GLU A 191 -3.13 8.26 -5.56
N ALA A 192 -4.13 8.69 -6.35
CA ALA A 192 -4.12 10.01 -6.98
C ALA A 192 -4.12 11.14 -5.95
N VAL A 193 -4.93 11.03 -4.90
CA VAL A 193 -4.99 12.00 -3.80
C VAL A 193 -3.64 12.07 -3.09
N GLU A 194 -3.03 10.93 -2.77
CA GLU A 194 -1.72 10.88 -2.12
C GLU A 194 -0.63 11.54 -2.96
N LEU A 195 -0.50 11.14 -4.24
CA LEU A 195 0.49 11.70 -5.15
C LEU A 195 0.31 13.21 -5.36
N LEU A 196 -0.92 13.68 -5.60
CA LEU A 196 -1.18 15.11 -5.87
C LEU A 196 -0.99 15.97 -4.61
N THR A 197 -1.47 15.53 -3.45
CA THR A 197 -1.33 16.31 -2.20
C THR A 197 0.12 16.39 -1.74
N SER A 198 0.95 15.39 -2.06
CA SER A 198 2.40 15.42 -1.82
C SER A 198 3.18 16.25 -2.85
N ALA A 199 2.85 16.11 -4.13
CA ALA A 199 3.62 16.70 -5.22
C ALA A 199 3.41 18.21 -5.38
N LEU A 200 2.18 18.72 -5.18
CA LEU A 200 1.88 20.13 -5.48
C LEU A 200 2.66 21.12 -4.59
N PRO A 201 2.79 20.93 -3.26
CA PRO A 201 3.65 21.77 -2.43
C PRO A 201 5.12 21.73 -2.87
N ARG A 202 5.62 20.54 -3.23
CA ARG A 202 7.00 20.35 -3.72
C ARG A 202 7.25 21.09 -5.03
N ILE A 203 6.30 21.04 -5.97
CA ILE A 203 6.38 21.81 -7.23
C ILE A 203 6.31 23.32 -6.97
N ALA A 204 5.55 23.74 -5.96
CA ALA A 204 5.46 25.15 -5.59
C ALA A 204 6.77 25.69 -5.00
N ASP A 205 7.48 24.87 -4.23
CA ASP A 205 8.79 25.18 -3.66
C ASP A 205 9.91 25.09 -4.71
N ASP A 206 9.98 23.97 -5.45
CA ASP A 206 10.92 23.74 -6.54
C ASP A 206 10.19 23.25 -7.82
N PRO A 207 9.92 24.14 -8.80
CA PRO A 207 9.27 23.75 -10.05
C PRO A 207 10.09 22.81 -10.93
N SER A 208 11.39 22.65 -10.63
CA SER A 208 12.32 21.77 -11.34
C SER A 208 12.45 20.38 -10.71
N ASP A 209 11.79 20.12 -9.57
CA ASP A 209 11.72 18.80 -8.94
C ASP A 209 11.04 17.79 -9.87
N VAL A 210 11.86 16.97 -10.51
CA VAL A 210 11.43 15.96 -11.49
C VAL A 210 10.56 14.89 -10.83
N ASP A 211 10.85 14.50 -9.60
CA ASP A 211 10.11 13.46 -8.91
C ASP A 211 8.72 13.98 -8.56
N ALA A 212 8.61 15.23 -8.06
CA ALA A 212 7.32 15.87 -7.83
C ALA A 212 6.51 16.05 -9.13
N ARG A 213 7.15 16.40 -10.25
CA ARG A 213 6.48 16.44 -11.57
C ARG A 213 6.01 15.07 -12.02
N THR A 214 6.79 14.03 -11.76
CA THR A 214 6.44 12.64 -12.05
C THR A 214 5.21 12.22 -11.25
N ASP A 215 5.22 12.48 -9.95
CA ASP A 215 4.12 12.17 -9.04
C ASP A 215 2.85 12.94 -9.43
N ALA A 216 2.96 14.24 -9.72
CA ALA A 216 1.81 15.04 -10.14
C ALA A 216 1.20 14.55 -11.47
N LEU A 217 2.04 14.20 -12.45
CA LEU A 217 1.56 13.71 -13.74
C LEU A 217 0.95 12.31 -13.64
N ARG A 218 1.53 11.44 -12.80
CA ARG A 218 0.95 10.11 -12.48
C ARG A 218 -0.38 10.27 -11.73
N GLY A 219 -0.44 11.15 -10.74
CA GLY A 219 -1.67 11.46 -10.03
C GLY A 219 -2.76 12.01 -10.96
N ALA A 220 -2.40 12.89 -11.90
CA ALA A 220 -3.32 13.40 -12.92
C ALA A 220 -3.84 12.30 -13.86
N TYR A 221 -2.97 11.36 -14.26
CA TYR A 221 -3.36 10.18 -15.03
C TYR A 221 -4.40 9.31 -14.27
N LEU A 222 -4.12 9.01 -13.01
CA LEU A 222 -5.04 8.22 -12.18
C LEU A 222 -6.37 8.95 -11.98
N ALA A 223 -6.32 10.24 -11.67
CA ALA A 223 -7.50 11.07 -11.48
C ALA A 223 -8.34 11.22 -12.76
N GLY A 224 -7.71 11.39 -13.93
CA GLY A 224 -8.40 11.41 -15.23
C GLY A 224 -9.05 10.06 -15.56
N THR A 225 -8.48 8.95 -15.09
CA THR A 225 -9.10 7.63 -15.21
C THR A 225 -10.36 7.54 -14.35
N CYS A 226 -10.32 8.07 -13.13
CA CYS A 226 -11.49 8.19 -12.27
C CYS A 226 -12.59 9.06 -12.92
N LEU A 227 -12.21 10.21 -13.50
CA LEU A 227 -13.12 11.11 -14.21
C LEU A 227 -13.92 10.41 -15.34
N ASP A 228 -13.30 9.50 -16.09
CA ASP A 228 -14.00 8.77 -17.16
C ASP A 228 -14.86 7.62 -16.64
N ALA A 229 -14.43 7.02 -15.53
CA ALA A 229 -15.00 5.78 -14.99
C ALA A 229 -16.30 5.99 -14.21
N VAL A 230 -16.44 7.11 -13.48
CA VAL A 230 -17.59 7.36 -12.60
C VAL A 230 -18.34 8.63 -12.97
N GLN A 231 -19.56 8.75 -12.47
CA GLN A 231 -20.36 9.96 -12.64
C GLN A 231 -19.89 11.06 -11.68
N MET A 232 -19.40 12.18 -12.23
CA MET A 232 -19.06 13.36 -11.44
C MET A 232 -20.30 13.97 -10.78
N GLY A 233 -20.09 14.59 -9.61
CA GLY A 233 -21.15 14.96 -8.67
C GLY A 233 -21.37 16.46 -8.56
N LEU A 234 -21.44 16.94 -7.31
CA LEU A 234 -21.74 18.33 -6.98
C LEU A 234 -20.61 19.27 -7.43
N HIS A 235 -19.35 18.90 -7.20
CA HIS A 235 -18.20 19.78 -7.46
C HIS A 235 -18.12 20.19 -8.92
N HIS A 236 -18.13 19.22 -9.83
CA HIS A 236 -18.07 19.49 -11.27
C HIS A 236 -19.29 20.26 -11.79
N ARG A 237 -20.48 20.03 -11.22
CA ARG A 237 -21.68 20.78 -11.61
C ARG A 237 -21.56 22.24 -11.25
N LEU A 238 -21.13 22.57 -10.03
CA LEU A 238 -20.90 23.94 -9.60
C LEU A 238 -19.79 24.62 -10.42
N CYS A 239 -18.65 23.94 -10.63
CA CYS A 239 -17.56 24.50 -11.43
C CYS A 239 -17.99 24.81 -12.87
N HIS A 240 -18.78 23.92 -13.51
CA HIS A 240 -19.31 24.16 -14.84
C HIS A 240 -20.35 25.28 -14.89
N LEU A 241 -21.21 25.36 -13.87
CA LEU A 241 -22.22 26.41 -13.74
C LEU A 241 -21.54 27.78 -13.63
N LEU A 242 -20.62 27.95 -12.67
CA LEU A 242 -19.94 29.21 -12.43
C LEU A 242 -19.04 29.60 -13.61
N GLY A 243 -18.23 28.65 -14.10
CA GLY A 243 -17.36 28.88 -15.25
C GLY A 243 -18.13 29.24 -16.52
N GLY A 244 -19.29 28.60 -16.76
CA GLY A 244 -20.14 28.89 -17.91
C GLY A 244 -20.89 30.22 -17.82
N LYS A 245 -21.43 30.55 -16.64
CA LYS A 245 -22.26 31.75 -16.44
C LYS A 245 -21.43 33.02 -16.28
N PHE A 246 -20.31 32.95 -15.56
CA PHE A 246 -19.51 34.12 -15.18
C PHE A 246 -18.15 34.18 -15.89
N GLY A 247 -17.83 33.18 -16.73
CA GLY A 247 -16.56 33.16 -17.47
C GLY A 247 -15.33 32.95 -16.58
N LEU A 248 -15.49 32.28 -15.45
CA LEU A 248 -14.40 32.07 -14.49
C LEU A 248 -13.30 31.16 -15.08
N PRO A 249 -12.03 31.37 -14.68
CA PRO A 249 -10.92 30.52 -15.07
C PRO A 249 -11.11 29.10 -14.52
N HIS A 250 -11.05 28.10 -15.41
CA HIS A 250 -11.53 26.74 -15.13
C HIS A 250 -10.78 26.06 -13.98
N ALA A 251 -9.45 26.00 -14.03
CA ALA A 251 -8.67 25.24 -13.04
C ALA A 251 -8.73 25.89 -11.65
N GLU A 252 -8.70 27.21 -11.60
CA GLU A 252 -8.78 28.02 -10.39
C GLU A 252 -10.17 27.92 -9.74
N THR A 253 -11.24 27.86 -10.54
CA THR A 253 -12.60 27.60 -10.01
C THR A 253 -12.67 26.24 -9.32
N HIS A 254 -12.08 25.20 -9.92
CA HIS A 254 -11.99 23.88 -9.29
C HIS A 254 -11.16 23.92 -8.00
N ALA A 255 -10.02 24.62 -8.01
CA ALA A 255 -9.15 24.73 -6.85
C ALA A 255 -9.84 25.42 -5.66
N VAL A 256 -10.53 26.54 -5.90
CA VAL A 256 -11.24 27.29 -4.86
C VAL A 256 -12.40 26.47 -4.29
N LEU A 257 -13.23 25.85 -5.13
CA LEU A 257 -14.45 25.18 -4.65
C LEU A 257 -14.20 23.84 -3.95
N LEU A 258 -13.11 23.14 -4.27
CA LEU A 258 -12.88 21.76 -3.84
C LEU A 258 -13.01 21.57 -2.31
N PRO A 259 -12.30 22.32 -1.44
CA PRO A 259 -12.39 22.10 0.01
C PRO A 259 -13.81 22.33 0.58
N TYR A 260 -14.57 23.25 0.01
CA TYR A 260 -15.94 23.55 0.44
C TYR A 260 -16.90 22.43 0.06
N VAL A 261 -16.78 21.91 -1.17
CA VAL A 261 -17.59 20.76 -1.60
C VAL A 261 -17.22 19.51 -0.80
N MET A 262 -15.94 19.29 -0.51
CA MET A 262 -15.51 18.18 0.35
C MET A 262 -16.12 18.26 1.74
N ALA A 263 -16.12 19.46 2.36
CA ALA A 263 -16.72 19.66 3.67
C ALA A 263 -18.24 19.46 3.65
N HIS A 264 -18.92 19.95 2.62
CA HIS A 264 -20.35 19.74 2.42
C HIS A 264 -20.72 18.26 2.26
N GLN A 265 -19.84 17.47 1.64
CA GLN A 265 -19.98 16.02 1.49
C GLN A 265 -19.52 15.23 2.73
N GLY A 266 -19.10 15.92 3.81
CA GLY A 266 -18.68 15.29 5.07
C GLY A 266 -17.31 14.62 5.03
N LEU A 267 -16.45 14.95 4.07
CA LEU A 267 -15.11 14.36 3.95
C LEU A 267 -14.16 14.93 5.01
N ALA A 268 -13.55 14.04 5.80
CA ALA A 268 -12.69 14.42 6.93
C ALA A 268 -11.39 15.14 6.52
N ASP A 269 -10.93 14.94 5.28
CA ASP A 269 -9.71 15.55 4.72
C ASP A 269 -9.96 16.91 4.05
N ALA A 270 -11.20 17.41 4.04
CA ALA A 270 -11.54 18.73 3.48
C ALA A 270 -10.72 19.87 4.10
N GLY A 271 -10.47 19.81 5.41
CA GLY A 271 -9.69 20.80 6.13
C GLY A 271 -8.19 20.77 5.81
N ASP A 272 -7.68 19.61 5.38
CA ASP A 272 -6.29 19.43 4.92
C ASP A 272 -6.14 19.91 3.48
N VAL A 273 -7.13 19.65 2.62
CA VAL A 273 -7.16 20.18 1.25
C VAL A 273 -7.30 21.70 1.25
N PHE A 274 -8.06 22.29 2.17
CA PHE A 274 -8.11 23.74 2.35
C PHE A 274 -6.73 24.32 2.72
N ALA A 275 -6.04 23.70 3.68
CA ALA A 275 -4.69 24.15 4.05
C ALA A 275 -3.69 23.98 2.89
N LEU A 276 -3.84 22.91 2.09
CA LEU A 276 -3.08 22.74 0.85
C LEU A 276 -3.36 23.87 -0.13
N THR A 277 -4.63 24.23 -0.40
CA THR A 277 -4.95 25.31 -1.31
C THR A 277 -4.38 26.64 -0.84
N GLU A 278 -4.43 26.96 0.46
CA GLU A 278 -3.81 28.15 1.06
C GLU A 278 -2.28 28.18 0.91
N SER A 279 -1.63 27.02 0.87
CA SER A 279 -0.16 26.94 0.71
C SER A 279 0.33 27.17 -0.73
N LEU A 280 -0.58 27.16 -1.71
CA LEU A 280 -0.25 27.23 -3.14
C LEU A 280 -0.45 28.64 -3.70
N PRO A 281 0.34 29.09 -4.68
CA PRO A 281 0.25 30.46 -5.22
C PRO A 281 -0.89 30.59 -6.25
N ILE A 282 -2.13 30.45 -5.80
CA ILE A 282 -3.37 30.49 -6.60
C ILE A 282 -4.47 31.27 -5.85
N PRO A 283 -5.56 31.69 -6.51
CA PRO A 283 -6.69 32.27 -5.81
C PRO A 283 -7.29 31.33 -4.77
N HIS A 284 -7.71 31.88 -3.62
CA HIS A 284 -8.26 31.09 -2.50
C HIS A 284 -9.75 31.33 -2.24
N SER A 285 -10.37 32.29 -2.95
CA SER A 285 -11.78 32.62 -2.80
C SER A 285 -12.44 32.94 -4.15
N LEU A 286 -13.76 32.80 -4.22
CA LEU A 286 -14.51 33.19 -5.42
C LEU A 286 -14.47 34.72 -5.64
N ALA A 287 -14.29 35.50 -4.57
CA ALA A 287 -14.14 36.95 -4.66
C ALA A 287 -12.87 37.36 -5.42
N GLU A 288 -11.77 36.64 -5.22
CA GLU A 288 -10.53 36.82 -5.99
C GLU A 288 -10.68 36.45 -7.47
N LEU A 289 -11.64 35.57 -7.79
CA LEU A 289 -12.03 35.25 -9.16
C LEU A 289 -13.04 36.26 -9.76
N GLY A 290 -13.44 37.28 -9.01
CA GLY A 290 -14.29 38.38 -9.46
C GLY A 290 -15.79 38.18 -9.23
N LEU A 291 -16.21 37.18 -8.45
CA LEU A 291 -17.60 37.02 -8.05
C LEU A 291 -17.97 37.93 -6.87
N THR A 292 -19.26 38.27 -6.80
CA THR A 292 -19.86 39.01 -5.68
C THR A 292 -20.98 38.20 -5.02
N GLU A 293 -21.42 38.63 -3.83
CA GLU A 293 -22.57 38.03 -3.13
C GLU A 293 -23.84 38.03 -3.99
N ALA A 294 -24.04 39.09 -4.79
CA ALA A 294 -25.20 39.22 -5.67
C ALA A 294 -25.17 38.20 -6.82
N ASP A 295 -23.99 37.79 -7.28
CA ASP A 295 -23.84 36.81 -8.36
C ASP A 295 -24.25 35.40 -7.90
N ILE A 296 -24.04 35.06 -6.63
CA ILE A 296 -24.26 33.71 -6.08
C ILE A 296 -25.56 33.56 -5.29
N ALA A 297 -26.26 34.66 -4.97
CA ALA A 297 -27.42 34.65 -4.09
C ALA A 297 -28.56 33.73 -4.56
N ASP A 298 -28.75 33.63 -5.88
CA ASP A 298 -29.79 32.82 -6.52
C ASP A 298 -29.24 31.48 -7.09
N GLU A 299 -27.97 31.18 -6.85
CA GLU A 299 -27.36 29.94 -7.34
C GLU A 299 -27.67 28.74 -6.43
N PRO A 300 -27.70 27.52 -6.99
CA PRO A 300 -27.72 26.30 -6.21
C PRO A 300 -26.59 26.27 -5.16
N GLU A 301 -26.88 25.68 -3.99
CA GLU A 301 -25.92 25.57 -2.89
C GLU A 301 -25.33 26.92 -2.44
N ALA A 302 -26.13 28.00 -2.46
CA ALA A 302 -25.72 29.36 -2.11
C ALA A 302 -24.96 29.47 -0.76
N ASP A 303 -25.33 28.68 0.27
CA ASP A 303 -24.63 28.70 1.56
C ASP A 303 -23.15 28.27 1.42
N LEU A 304 -22.89 27.18 0.68
CA LEU A 304 -21.54 26.72 0.35
C LEU A 304 -20.80 27.77 -0.48
N LEU A 305 -21.46 28.35 -1.48
CA LEU A 305 -20.86 29.36 -2.33
C LEU A 305 -20.50 30.63 -1.55
N ARG A 306 -21.28 31.01 -0.51
CA ARG A 306 -20.94 32.15 0.37
C ARG A 306 -19.69 31.87 1.18
N GLU A 307 -19.53 30.66 1.71
CA GLU A 307 -18.28 30.27 2.39
C GLU A 307 -17.09 30.39 1.43
N ALA A 308 -17.22 29.83 0.23
CA ALA A 308 -16.20 29.91 -0.83
C ALA A 308 -15.94 31.33 -1.34
N LEU A 309 -16.95 32.21 -1.31
CA LEU A 309 -16.81 33.62 -1.66
C LEU A 309 -15.93 34.37 -0.65
N THR A 310 -16.09 34.09 0.64
CA THR A 310 -15.32 34.76 1.69
C THR A 310 -13.90 34.20 1.85
N GLY A 311 -13.63 32.98 1.37
CA GLY A 311 -12.37 32.29 1.66
C GLY A 311 -12.28 31.79 3.10
N ALA A 312 -13.39 31.77 3.86
CA ALA A 312 -13.39 31.24 5.21
C ALA A 312 -13.08 29.73 5.20
N ARG A 313 -12.33 29.24 6.19
CA ARG A 313 -12.07 27.81 6.33
C ARG A 313 -13.38 27.05 6.55
N PRO A 314 -13.72 26.04 5.74
CA PRO A 314 -14.96 25.30 5.92
C PRO A 314 -14.95 24.54 7.26
N ALA A 315 -16.12 24.45 7.89
CA ALA A 315 -16.29 23.63 9.09
C ALA A 315 -16.09 22.16 8.73
N THR A 316 -15.09 21.51 9.33
CA THR A 316 -14.70 20.13 8.98
C THR A 316 -14.60 19.28 10.25
N PRO A 317 -14.84 17.96 10.14
CA PRO A 317 -14.47 17.03 11.19
C PRO A 317 -12.98 17.15 11.51
N PRO A 318 -12.53 16.83 12.75
CA PRO A 318 -11.11 16.81 13.07
C PRO A 318 -10.34 15.90 12.10
N SER A 319 -9.25 16.40 11.50
CA SER A 319 -8.41 15.59 10.62
C SER A 319 -7.73 14.46 11.41
N LEU A 320 -8.06 13.21 11.07
CA LEU A 320 -7.42 12.03 11.64
C LEU A 320 -5.94 11.93 11.23
N LYS A 321 -5.59 12.48 10.05
CA LYS A 321 -4.21 12.59 9.58
C LYS A 321 -3.41 13.57 10.44
N ALA A 322 -4.00 14.72 10.78
CA ALA A 322 -3.37 15.69 11.68
C ALA A 322 -3.15 15.10 13.08
N LEU A 323 -4.11 14.35 13.62
CA LEU A 323 -3.96 13.66 14.90
C LEU A 323 -2.80 12.65 14.85
N THR A 324 -2.73 11.83 13.81
CA THR A 324 -1.64 10.85 13.63
C THR A 324 -0.29 11.55 13.58
N LYS A 325 -0.18 12.62 12.78
CA LYS A 325 1.04 13.43 12.71
C LYS A 325 1.42 14.01 14.06
N GLN A 326 0.46 14.55 14.81
CA GLN A 326 0.72 15.13 16.14
C GLN A 326 1.31 14.09 17.11
N VAL A 327 0.81 12.85 17.09
CA VAL A 327 1.36 11.77 17.92
C VAL A 327 2.77 11.39 17.46
N VAL A 328 2.98 11.22 16.15
CA VAL A 328 4.31 10.90 15.60
C VAL A 328 5.35 11.99 15.92
N ASP A 329 4.99 13.26 15.76
CA ASP A 329 5.86 14.40 16.05
C ASP A 329 6.25 14.45 17.54
N SER A 330 5.41 13.93 18.44
CA SER A 330 5.72 13.84 19.87
C SER A 330 6.90 12.92 20.20
N PHE A 331 7.29 12.03 19.28
CA PHE A 331 8.42 11.12 19.43
C PHE A 331 9.77 11.72 19.02
N ALA A 332 9.83 13.02 18.69
CA ALA A 332 11.04 13.68 18.18
C ALA A 332 12.27 13.52 19.08
N ALA A 333 12.09 13.41 20.41
CA ALA A 333 13.17 13.26 21.38
C ALA A 333 13.61 11.80 21.65
N ALA A 334 12.97 10.81 21.03
CA ALA A 334 13.29 9.39 21.24
C ALA A 334 14.59 8.97 20.50
N PRO A 335 15.33 7.96 20.99
CA PRO A 335 16.45 7.35 20.26
C PRO A 335 16.02 6.85 18.88
N ASP A 336 16.92 6.88 17.89
CA ASP A 336 16.58 6.61 16.48
C ASP A 336 15.78 5.32 16.27
N ARG A 337 16.26 4.19 16.80
CA ARG A 337 15.57 2.91 16.64
C ARG A 337 14.18 2.90 17.30
N VAL A 338 14.06 3.51 18.48
CA VAL A 338 12.79 3.60 19.22
C VAL A 338 11.81 4.48 18.45
N ARG A 339 12.26 5.65 17.99
CA ARG A 339 11.48 6.57 17.17
C ARG A 339 10.94 5.89 15.92
N THR A 340 11.81 5.20 15.15
CA THR A 340 11.39 4.47 13.95
C THR A 340 10.30 3.43 14.25
N LEU A 341 10.50 2.62 15.30
CA LEU A 341 9.53 1.57 15.66
C LEU A 341 8.19 2.14 16.14
N LEU A 342 8.21 3.21 16.95
CA LEU A 342 6.98 3.82 17.46
C LEU A 342 6.23 4.61 16.38
N THR A 343 6.93 5.30 15.48
CA THR A 343 6.31 5.98 14.34
C THR A 343 5.54 4.98 13.48
N ASP A 344 6.19 3.91 13.03
CA ASP A 344 5.58 2.89 12.18
C ASP A 344 4.40 2.19 12.87
N LEU A 345 4.54 1.89 14.17
CA LEU A 345 3.46 1.30 14.96
C LEU A 345 2.24 2.22 15.06
N VAL A 346 2.43 3.51 15.36
CA VAL A 346 1.32 4.47 15.48
C VAL A 346 0.62 4.68 14.15
N GLU A 347 1.39 4.88 13.07
CA GLU A 347 0.84 5.05 11.73
C GLU A 347 0.03 3.82 11.32
N THR A 348 0.55 2.61 11.55
CA THR A 348 -0.14 1.36 11.27
C THR A 348 -1.41 1.20 12.12
N LEU A 349 -1.34 1.51 13.41
CA LEU A 349 -2.47 1.37 14.34
C LEU A 349 -3.59 2.36 14.00
N HIS A 350 -3.28 3.62 13.74
CA HIS A 350 -4.26 4.63 13.35
C HIS A 350 -4.86 4.29 11.97
N ALA A 351 -4.03 3.86 11.00
CA ALA A 351 -4.52 3.43 9.69
C ALA A 351 -5.44 2.21 9.79
N TYR A 352 -5.15 1.26 10.69
CA TYR A 352 -6.05 0.14 10.97
C TYR A 352 -7.40 0.62 11.48
N ALA A 353 -7.41 1.47 12.51
CA ALA A 353 -8.65 1.99 13.11
C ALA A 353 -9.50 2.77 12.08
N ILE A 354 -8.86 3.59 11.25
CA ILE A 354 -9.52 4.35 10.18
C ILE A 354 -10.10 3.41 9.12
N ARG A 355 -9.31 2.44 8.66
CA ARG A 355 -9.71 1.51 7.59
C ARG A 355 -10.89 0.62 8.00
N THR A 356 -10.97 0.23 9.27
CA THR A 356 -12.04 -0.64 9.77
C THR A 356 -13.24 0.13 10.31
N ASP A 357 -13.17 1.47 10.36
CA ASP A 357 -14.15 2.31 11.08
C ASP A 357 -14.36 1.79 12.53
N LEU A 358 -13.25 1.56 13.23
CA LEU A 358 -13.26 0.90 14.54
C LEU A 358 -14.15 1.65 15.52
N THR A 359 -15.19 0.97 16.01
CA THR A 359 -16.15 1.58 16.92
C THR A 359 -15.62 1.66 18.34
N GLN A 360 -16.21 2.56 19.15
CA GLN A 360 -15.86 2.67 20.55
C GLN A 360 -16.08 1.35 21.32
N ASP A 361 -17.19 0.64 21.07
CA ASP A 361 -17.50 -0.62 21.75
C ASP A 361 -16.48 -1.72 21.40
N GLU A 362 -16.07 -1.82 20.13
CA GLU A 362 -15.04 -2.77 19.70
C GLU A 362 -13.66 -2.45 20.29
N TRP A 363 -13.32 -1.15 20.35
CA TRP A 363 -12.10 -0.69 21.00
C TRP A 363 -12.10 -1.02 22.49
N GLU A 364 -13.19 -0.71 23.21
CA GLU A 364 -13.33 -1.03 24.64
C GLU A 364 -13.24 -2.54 24.89
N TYR A 365 -13.84 -3.36 24.03
CA TYR A 365 -13.73 -4.82 24.09
C TYR A 365 -12.27 -5.29 23.95
N ALA A 366 -11.53 -4.75 22.97
CA ALA A 366 -10.12 -5.08 22.74
C ALA A 366 -9.23 -4.65 23.92
N ILE A 367 -9.45 -3.45 24.48
CA ILE A 367 -8.75 -3.00 25.69
C ILE A 367 -9.06 -3.92 26.88
N GLY A 368 -10.33 -4.34 27.03
CA GLY A 368 -10.73 -5.31 28.04
C GLY A 368 -10.02 -6.66 27.88
N PHE A 369 -9.86 -7.14 26.65
CA PHE A 369 -9.09 -8.34 26.34
C PHE A 369 -7.62 -8.23 26.79
N LEU A 370 -6.93 -7.16 26.39
CA LEU A 370 -5.53 -6.92 26.77
C LEU A 370 -5.37 -6.79 28.30
N THR A 371 -6.33 -6.13 28.95
CA THR A 371 -6.34 -5.99 30.41
C THR A 371 -6.43 -7.35 31.11
N ARG A 372 -7.33 -8.24 30.65
CA ARG A 372 -7.44 -9.60 31.19
C ARG A 372 -6.17 -10.43 30.93
N ALA A 373 -5.52 -10.25 29.77
CA ALA A 373 -4.27 -10.92 29.47
C ALA A 373 -3.14 -10.48 30.42
N GLY A 374 -3.10 -9.19 30.76
CA GLY A 374 -2.20 -8.68 31.79
C GLY A 374 -2.47 -9.27 33.19
N HIS A 375 -3.74 -9.40 33.58
CA HIS A 375 -4.10 -9.93 34.92
C HIS A 375 -3.79 -11.41 35.13
N ILE A 376 -3.85 -12.23 34.08
CA ILE A 376 -3.55 -13.67 34.18
C ILE A 376 -2.04 -13.97 34.04
N THR A 377 -1.26 -12.97 33.62
CA THR A 377 0.20 -13.09 33.51
C THR A 377 0.85 -13.14 34.90
N THR A 378 1.76 -14.10 35.11
CA THR A 378 2.56 -14.32 36.32
C THR A 378 4.04 -14.52 35.96
N ASP A 379 4.91 -14.71 36.96
CA ASP A 379 6.34 -15.02 36.73
C ASP A 379 6.55 -16.33 35.96
N THR A 380 5.57 -17.25 36.00
CA THR A 380 5.61 -18.56 35.32
C THR A 380 4.62 -18.68 34.17
N ARG A 381 3.80 -17.66 33.91
CA ARG A 381 2.82 -17.60 32.80
C ARG A 381 2.87 -16.25 32.12
N GLN A 382 3.30 -16.19 30.86
CA GLN A 382 3.34 -14.95 30.08
C GLN A 382 2.26 -14.93 28.99
N GLU A 383 1.06 -14.45 29.31
CA GLU A 383 -0.08 -14.46 28.39
C GLU A 383 0.13 -13.52 27.18
N PHE A 384 0.91 -12.43 27.33
CA PHE A 384 1.28 -11.58 26.20
C PHE A 384 2.22 -12.27 25.21
N ILE A 385 3.12 -13.14 25.68
CA ILE A 385 3.94 -13.97 24.80
C ILE A 385 3.05 -14.98 24.08
N LEU A 386 2.11 -15.60 24.80
CA LEU A 386 1.14 -16.51 24.19
C LEU A 386 0.26 -15.83 23.13
N LEU A 387 -0.15 -14.58 23.36
CA LEU A 387 -0.85 -13.77 22.38
C LEU A 387 0.03 -13.50 21.15
N SER A 388 1.31 -13.15 21.35
CA SER A 388 2.28 -12.97 20.26
C SER A 388 2.47 -14.25 19.45
N ASP A 389 2.58 -15.41 20.12
CA ASP A 389 2.77 -16.72 19.51
C ASP A 389 1.55 -17.10 18.65
N THR A 390 0.35 -16.95 19.19
CA THR A 390 -0.91 -17.30 18.50
C THR A 390 -1.31 -16.34 17.40
N LEU A 391 -0.83 -15.09 17.42
CA LEU A 391 -0.92 -14.15 16.29
C LEU A 391 0.21 -14.34 15.26
N GLY A 392 1.20 -15.19 15.56
CA GLY A 392 2.35 -15.47 14.69
C GLY A 392 3.46 -14.41 14.72
N LEU A 393 3.34 -13.38 15.56
CA LEU A 393 4.36 -12.32 15.67
C LEU A 393 5.70 -12.89 16.14
N SER A 394 5.69 -13.81 17.12
CA SER A 394 6.93 -14.44 17.60
C SER A 394 7.64 -15.22 16.49
N SER A 395 6.90 -15.92 15.64
CA SER A 395 7.46 -16.64 14.50
C SER A 395 8.02 -15.69 13.43
N VAL A 396 7.36 -14.56 13.16
CA VAL A 396 7.89 -13.52 12.27
C VAL A 396 9.18 -12.92 12.85
N VAL A 397 9.22 -12.61 14.14
CA VAL A 397 10.42 -12.07 14.81
C VAL A 397 11.56 -13.09 14.77
N ASP A 398 11.27 -14.36 15.06
CA ASP A 398 12.23 -15.45 14.97
C ASP A 398 12.81 -15.56 13.56
N VAL A 399 11.96 -15.58 12.54
CA VAL A 399 12.39 -15.59 11.13
C VAL A 399 13.24 -14.35 10.84
N LEU A 400 12.82 -13.13 11.13
CA LEU A 400 13.62 -11.94 10.83
C LEU A 400 14.98 -11.92 11.55
N THR A 401 15.04 -12.49 12.75
CA THR A 401 16.24 -12.55 13.59
C THR A 401 17.21 -13.65 13.14
N ASN A 402 16.69 -14.77 12.66
CA ASN A 402 17.46 -15.99 12.40
C ASN A 402 17.48 -16.44 10.92
N SER A 403 16.66 -15.88 10.02
CA SER A 403 16.64 -16.19 8.57
C SER A 403 17.78 -15.56 7.77
N ARG A 404 18.56 -14.66 8.39
CA ARG A 404 19.76 -14.07 7.76
C ARG A 404 20.95 -15.05 7.72
N THR A 405 20.79 -16.27 8.23
CA THR A 405 21.78 -17.35 8.20
C THR A 405 21.18 -18.58 7.51
N PRO A 406 21.02 -18.57 6.17
CA PRO A 406 20.39 -19.67 5.43
C PRO A 406 21.13 -21.00 5.60
N ASP A 407 22.42 -20.93 5.94
CA ASP A 407 23.27 -22.10 6.13
C ASP A 407 23.15 -22.71 7.53
N THR A 408 22.32 -22.19 8.45
CA THR A 408 22.13 -22.76 9.80
C THR A 408 20.83 -23.54 9.93
N THR A 409 20.74 -24.46 10.90
CA THR A 409 19.45 -25.10 11.22
C THR A 409 18.41 -24.04 11.60
N PRO A 410 17.16 -24.14 11.12
CA PRO A 410 16.13 -23.18 11.48
C PRO A 410 15.92 -23.11 12.99
N SER A 411 15.87 -21.90 13.53
CA SER A 411 15.49 -21.66 14.92
C SER A 411 13.99 -21.84 15.15
N ALA A 412 13.56 -21.84 16.41
CA ALA A 412 12.17 -21.80 16.82
C ALA A 412 12.00 -20.98 18.11
N VAL A 413 10.76 -20.68 18.46
CA VAL A 413 10.40 -20.07 19.75
C VAL A 413 10.77 -21.02 20.90
N LEU A 414 11.22 -20.47 22.04
CA LEU A 414 11.66 -21.25 23.21
C LEU A 414 10.54 -22.12 23.81
N GLY A 415 9.28 -21.72 23.63
CA GLY A 415 8.14 -22.41 24.19
C GLY A 415 7.94 -22.13 25.69
N PRO A 416 6.70 -22.27 26.18
CA PRO A 416 6.32 -21.83 27.53
C PRO A 416 6.81 -22.73 28.67
N PHE A 417 7.32 -23.93 28.37
CA PHE A 417 7.67 -24.96 29.36
C PHE A 417 9.18 -25.20 29.51
N TYR A 418 10.02 -24.30 28.97
CA TYR A 418 11.45 -24.31 29.25
C TYR A 418 11.70 -23.86 30.71
N VAL A 419 12.62 -24.56 31.38
CA VAL A 419 13.07 -24.27 32.75
C VAL A 419 14.59 -24.18 32.70
N ASP A 420 15.14 -23.08 33.22
CA ASP A 420 16.57 -22.84 33.18
C ASP A 420 17.37 -23.81 34.06
N GLY A 421 18.55 -24.20 33.59
CA GLY A 421 19.45 -25.11 34.29
C GLY A 421 18.95 -26.56 34.43
N PRO A 422 18.56 -27.25 33.34
CA PRO A 422 18.22 -28.67 33.42
C PRO A 422 19.40 -29.52 33.91
N PRO A 423 19.14 -30.72 34.47
CA PRO A 423 20.16 -31.54 35.12
C PRO A 423 21.24 -32.00 34.13
N GLU A 424 22.52 -31.83 34.48
CA GLU A 424 23.62 -32.39 33.68
C GLU A 424 23.54 -33.92 33.66
N THR A 425 23.54 -34.48 32.45
CA THR A 425 23.26 -35.90 32.22
C THR A 425 24.35 -36.52 31.32
N PRO A 426 24.84 -37.73 31.62
CA PRO A 426 25.85 -38.39 30.78
C PRO A 426 25.26 -38.91 29.46
N GLN A 427 26.11 -39.02 28.44
CA GLN A 427 25.77 -39.62 27.14
C GLN A 427 25.17 -41.02 27.29
N GLY A 428 24.13 -41.30 26.50
CA GLY A 428 23.43 -42.60 26.47
C GLY A 428 22.40 -42.82 27.57
N ALA A 429 22.19 -41.82 28.46
CA ALA A 429 21.16 -41.86 29.49
C ALA A 429 19.74 -41.98 28.91
N ASN A 430 18.80 -42.43 29.73
CA ASN A 430 17.39 -42.49 29.40
C ASN A 430 16.64 -41.35 30.08
N LEU A 431 16.11 -40.38 29.33
CA LEU A 431 15.39 -39.23 29.89
C LEU A 431 13.99 -39.60 30.41
N ALA A 432 13.45 -40.74 29.96
CA ALA A 432 12.09 -41.14 30.25
C ALA A 432 11.98 -42.08 31.47
N GLU A 433 13.01 -42.22 32.32
CA GLU A 433 13.14 -43.28 33.35
C GLU A 433 11.79 -43.70 34.01
N GLY A 434 11.22 -44.83 33.57
CA GLY A 434 9.99 -45.40 34.15
C GLY A 434 8.66 -44.85 33.62
N LEU A 435 8.68 -43.83 32.75
CA LEU A 435 7.49 -43.29 32.09
C LEU A 435 7.00 -44.20 30.95
N PRO A 436 5.68 -44.33 30.77
CA PRO A 436 5.12 -45.02 29.61
C PRO A 436 5.32 -44.19 28.32
N GLY A 437 5.47 -44.88 27.21
CA GLY A 437 5.67 -44.26 25.89
C GLY A 437 6.36 -45.19 24.90
N THR A 438 6.31 -44.83 23.62
CA THR A 438 7.07 -45.52 22.57
C THR A 438 8.54 -45.13 22.70
N PRO A 439 9.48 -46.06 22.95
CA PRO A 439 10.90 -45.72 23.08
C PRO A 439 11.43 -45.01 21.84
N LEU A 440 12.37 -44.09 22.04
CA LEU A 440 13.05 -43.35 20.99
C LEU A 440 14.56 -43.31 21.30
N TRP A 441 15.37 -43.79 20.36
CA TRP A 441 16.82 -43.63 20.38
C TRP A 441 17.20 -42.39 19.59
N THR A 442 17.74 -41.38 20.28
CA THR A 442 18.15 -40.13 19.66
C THR A 442 19.65 -40.11 19.44
N ASP A 443 20.05 -39.72 18.24
CA ASP A 443 21.43 -39.67 17.80
C ASP A 443 21.67 -38.44 16.93
N ILE A 444 22.10 -37.34 17.56
CA ILE A 444 22.28 -36.05 16.89
C ILE A 444 23.75 -35.68 16.76
N THR A 445 24.05 -34.83 15.78
CA THR A 445 25.37 -34.22 15.60
C THR A 445 25.23 -32.70 15.56
N VAL A 446 26.17 -31.97 16.14
CA VAL A 446 26.26 -30.51 16.08
C VAL A 446 27.51 -30.12 15.30
N THR A 447 27.32 -29.38 14.22
CA THR A 447 28.40 -28.86 13.37
C THR A 447 28.33 -27.34 13.24
N ASP A 448 29.42 -26.74 12.79
CA ASP A 448 29.43 -25.36 12.32
C ASP A 448 28.99 -25.26 10.85
N THR A 449 28.99 -24.04 10.30
CA THR A 449 28.60 -23.78 8.91
C THR A 449 29.55 -24.35 7.86
N ASP A 450 30.76 -24.78 8.26
CA ASP A 450 31.75 -25.46 7.42
C ASP A 450 31.72 -26.99 7.61
N ASP A 451 30.62 -27.49 8.20
CA ASP A 451 30.40 -28.90 8.53
C ASP A 451 31.46 -29.51 9.46
N GLN A 452 32.16 -28.68 10.24
CA GLN A 452 33.10 -29.17 11.26
C GLN A 452 32.36 -29.50 12.55
N PRO A 453 32.70 -30.61 13.24
CA PRO A 453 32.07 -30.98 14.49
C PRO A 453 32.33 -29.94 15.57
N VAL A 454 31.30 -29.63 16.38
CA VAL A 454 31.41 -28.70 17.52
C VAL A 454 31.44 -29.49 18.83
N PRO A 455 32.63 -29.82 19.36
CA PRO A 455 32.75 -30.54 20.62
C PRO A 455 32.43 -29.66 21.83
N GLU A 456 32.02 -30.27 22.94
CA GLU A 456 31.73 -29.57 24.20
C GLU A 456 30.69 -28.45 24.05
N ALA A 457 29.74 -28.58 23.11
CA ALA A 457 28.56 -27.75 23.02
C ALA A 457 27.55 -28.21 24.07
N ILE A 458 26.95 -27.25 24.78
CA ILE A 458 25.90 -27.52 25.78
C ILE A 458 24.59 -27.69 25.01
N VAL A 459 23.91 -28.82 25.23
CA VAL A 459 22.63 -29.14 24.58
C VAL A 459 21.58 -29.42 25.64
N ASP A 460 20.64 -28.50 25.79
CA ASP A 460 19.46 -28.69 26.62
C ASP A 460 18.35 -29.32 25.77
N VAL A 461 17.73 -30.37 26.30
CA VAL A 461 16.65 -31.13 25.66
C VAL A 461 15.45 -31.14 26.59
N TRP A 462 14.25 -30.92 26.05
CA TRP A 462 12.98 -31.08 26.78
C TRP A 462 11.85 -31.47 25.83
N GLN A 463 10.84 -32.18 26.33
CA GLN A 463 9.67 -32.61 25.54
C GLN A 463 8.47 -32.95 26.44
N SER A 464 7.31 -33.16 25.81
CA SER A 464 6.13 -33.75 26.45
C SER A 464 6.25 -35.28 26.59
N ASN A 465 5.47 -35.84 27.52
CA ASN A 465 5.26 -37.28 27.65
C ASN A 465 4.23 -37.82 26.64
N GLU A 466 3.88 -39.11 26.73
CA GLU A 466 2.90 -39.75 25.82
C GLU A 466 1.48 -39.13 25.90
N ASP A 467 1.14 -38.54 27.05
CA ASP A 467 -0.15 -37.89 27.31
C ASP A 467 -0.14 -36.39 26.98
N GLY A 468 0.99 -35.84 26.50
CA GLY A 468 1.09 -34.42 26.14
C GLY A 468 1.37 -33.47 27.32
N PHE A 469 1.93 -33.96 28.43
CA PHE A 469 2.33 -33.14 29.58
C PHE A 469 3.84 -32.98 29.68
N TYR A 470 4.29 -31.78 30.03
CA TYR A 470 5.66 -31.51 30.47
C TYR A 470 5.83 -31.81 31.97
N ASP A 471 7.06 -32.09 32.39
CA ASP A 471 7.42 -32.35 33.79
C ASP A 471 6.89 -31.29 34.78
N VAL A 472 6.94 -30.00 34.42
CA VAL A 472 6.42 -28.89 35.24
C VAL A 472 4.90 -28.94 35.47
N GLN A 473 4.19 -29.75 34.69
CA GLN A 473 2.74 -29.97 34.81
C GLN A 473 2.41 -31.26 35.59
N LEU A 474 3.42 -32.02 36.01
CA LEU A 474 3.30 -33.31 36.68
C LEU A 474 3.83 -33.22 38.13
N PRO A 475 3.06 -32.63 39.07
CA PRO A 475 3.53 -32.37 40.45
C PRO A 475 3.81 -33.64 41.27
N ASP A 476 3.28 -34.78 40.84
CA ASP A 476 3.40 -36.08 41.52
C ASP A 476 4.58 -36.94 41.00
N VAL A 477 5.35 -36.44 40.03
CA VAL A 477 6.53 -37.13 39.50
C VAL A 477 7.79 -36.58 40.18
N ASP A 478 8.57 -37.46 40.82
CA ASP A 478 9.80 -37.08 41.51
C ASP A 478 10.90 -36.70 40.51
N GLY A 479 11.28 -35.42 40.53
CA GLY A 479 12.42 -34.88 39.79
C GLY A 479 12.13 -34.47 38.33
N PRO A 480 13.08 -33.79 37.67
CA PRO A 480 12.95 -33.44 36.26
C PRO A 480 12.96 -34.72 35.40
N VAL A 481 11.89 -34.93 34.64
CA VAL A 481 11.76 -36.04 33.68
C VAL A 481 11.64 -35.50 32.26
N LEU A 482 12.09 -36.26 31.26
CA LEU A 482 12.06 -35.86 29.85
C LEU A 482 12.80 -34.54 29.56
N ARG A 483 13.72 -34.15 30.45
CA ARG A 483 14.51 -32.92 30.39
C ARG A 483 15.93 -33.19 30.86
N ALA A 484 16.93 -32.70 30.12
CA ALA A 484 18.33 -32.89 30.47
C ALA A 484 19.25 -31.87 29.80
N ARG A 485 20.43 -31.66 30.40
CA ARG A 485 21.57 -30.93 29.83
C ARG A 485 22.68 -31.91 29.48
N PHE A 486 23.14 -31.86 28.24
CA PHE A 486 24.23 -32.70 27.73
C PHE A 486 25.41 -31.88 27.21
N ARG A 487 26.52 -32.57 26.97
CA ARG A 487 27.68 -32.07 26.22
C ARG A 487 27.96 -32.96 25.02
N THR A 488 28.20 -32.34 23.87
CA THR A 488 28.63 -33.06 22.66
C THR A 488 30.04 -33.63 22.83
N ASP A 489 30.28 -34.82 22.26
CA ASP A 489 31.59 -35.46 22.27
C ASP A 489 32.61 -34.81 21.31
N GLU A 490 33.81 -35.37 21.19
CA GLU A 490 34.88 -34.87 20.29
C GLU A 490 34.45 -34.79 18.82
N ASN A 491 33.44 -35.55 18.41
CA ASN A 491 32.88 -35.55 17.05
C ASN A 491 31.60 -34.70 16.97
N GLY A 492 31.32 -33.86 17.96
CA GLY A 492 30.14 -33.01 18.01
C GLY A 492 28.84 -33.80 18.25
N ARG A 493 28.91 -35.04 18.73
CA ARG A 493 27.79 -35.98 18.72
C ARG A 493 27.12 -36.12 20.08
N LEU A 494 25.81 -36.37 20.08
CA LEU A 494 25.00 -36.60 21.29
C LEU A 494 24.02 -37.76 21.09
N ARG A 495 24.07 -38.75 21.98
CA ARG A 495 23.18 -39.92 22.04
C ARG A 495 22.42 -39.96 23.36
N PHE A 496 21.13 -40.28 23.31
CA PHE A 496 20.32 -40.57 24.50
C PHE A 496 19.07 -41.38 24.13
N ARG A 497 18.40 -41.93 25.16
CA ARG A 497 17.09 -42.59 25.03
C ARG A 497 16.00 -41.68 25.60
N THR A 498 14.85 -41.66 24.96
CA THR A 498 13.64 -40.97 25.44
C THR A 498 12.42 -41.74 24.92
N ILE A 499 11.26 -41.10 24.88
CA ILE A 499 10.05 -41.59 24.23
C ILE A 499 9.63 -40.63 23.10
N VAL A 500 8.87 -41.13 22.12
CA VAL A 500 8.27 -40.28 21.09
C VAL A 500 7.33 -39.28 21.76
N PRO A 501 7.50 -37.96 21.53
CA PRO A 501 6.65 -36.94 22.15
C PRO A 501 5.23 -36.99 21.58
N SER A 502 4.25 -36.53 22.37
CA SER A 502 2.87 -36.38 21.94
C SER A 502 2.50 -34.91 21.69
N ALA A 503 1.45 -34.70 20.90
CA ALA A 503 0.86 -33.37 20.73
C ALA A 503 0.37 -32.85 22.08
N TYR A 504 0.52 -31.55 22.32
CA TYR A 504 0.13 -30.96 23.59
C TYR A 504 -0.57 -29.61 23.40
N PRO A 505 -1.55 -29.25 24.24
CA PRO A 505 -2.19 -27.95 24.17
C PRO A 505 -1.34 -26.87 24.84
N ILE A 506 -1.32 -25.67 24.27
CA ILE A 506 -0.95 -24.47 25.02
C ILE A 506 -2.06 -24.14 26.05
N PRO A 507 -1.77 -23.35 27.11
CA PRO A 507 -2.82 -22.88 28.01
C PRO A 507 -3.96 -22.18 27.26
N ALA A 508 -5.19 -22.65 27.45
CA ALA A 508 -6.39 -22.17 26.74
C ALA A 508 -7.49 -21.67 27.70
N ASP A 509 -7.20 -21.60 29.00
CA ASP A 509 -8.09 -21.12 30.06
C ASP A 509 -8.14 -19.58 30.17
N GLY A 510 -7.30 -18.88 29.41
CA GLY A 510 -7.15 -17.43 29.41
C GLY A 510 -7.78 -16.71 28.21
N PRO A 511 -7.60 -15.38 28.11
CA PRO A 511 -8.06 -14.60 26.96
C PRO A 511 -7.56 -15.15 25.62
N VAL A 512 -6.31 -15.64 25.53
CA VAL A 512 -5.81 -16.19 24.27
C VAL A 512 -6.59 -17.45 23.84
N GLY A 513 -7.02 -18.29 24.79
CA GLY A 513 -7.92 -19.40 24.49
C GLY A 513 -9.25 -18.94 23.90
N GLN A 514 -9.86 -17.90 24.49
CA GLN A 514 -11.09 -17.29 23.97
C GLN A 514 -10.91 -16.72 22.55
N LEU A 515 -9.73 -16.14 22.27
CA LEU A 515 -9.39 -15.67 20.93
C LEU A 515 -9.35 -16.83 19.93
N LEU A 516 -8.68 -17.94 20.28
CA LEU A 516 -8.61 -19.12 19.42
C LEU A 516 -9.99 -19.70 19.13
N ASP A 517 -10.84 -19.82 20.15
CA ASP A 517 -12.22 -20.28 20.00
C ASP A 517 -13.01 -19.36 19.05
N ALA A 518 -12.89 -18.03 19.21
CA ALA A 518 -13.59 -17.05 18.39
C ALA A 518 -13.22 -17.13 16.90
N VAL A 519 -12.00 -17.58 16.58
CA VAL A 519 -11.54 -17.77 15.20
C VAL A 519 -11.54 -19.24 14.74
N GLY A 520 -12.10 -20.15 15.54
CA GLY A 520 -12.22 -21.57 15.21
C GLY A 520 -10.89 -22.32 15.15
N ARG A 521 -9.88 -21.91 15.94
CA ARG A 521 -8.56 -22.53 16.01
C ARG A 521 -8.40 -23.38 17.27
N HIS A 522 -7.63 -24.47 17.18
CA HIS A 522 -7.31 -25.33 18.32
C HIS A 522 -6.05 -24.86 19.07
N PRO A 523 -5.87 -25.22 20.35
CA PRO A 523 -4.69 -24.87 21.14
C PRO A 523 -3.52 -25.86 20.98
N TYR A 524 -3.65 -26.91 20.17
CA TYR A 524 -2.62 -27.94 20.08
C TYR A 524 -1.37 -27.51 19.30
N ARG A 525 -0.24 -27.94 19.84
CA ARG A 525 1.06 -27.98 19.17
C ARG A 525 1.34 -29.36 18.61
N ALA A 526 1.98 -29.40 17.45
CA ALA A 526 2.40 -30.66 16.83
C ALA A 526 3.43 -31.39 17.73
N PRO A 527 3.54 -32.73 17.71
CA PRO A 527 4.51 -33.45 18.53
C PRO A 527 5.96 -33.10 18.16
N HIS A 528 6.79 -32.72 19.14
CA HIS A 528 8.19 -32.37 18.91
C HIS A 528 9.10 -32.57 20.13
N VAL A 529 10.40 -32.64 19.88
CA VAL A 529 11.47 -32.57 20.89
C VAL A 529 12.17 -31.22 20.75
N HIS A 530 12.33 -30.50 21.86
CA HIS A 530 13.03 -29.23 21.87
C HIS A 530 14.53 -29.38 22.10
N PHE A 531 15.29 -28.45 21.53
CA PHE A 531 16.74 -28.34 21.67
C PHE A 531 17.15 -26.89 21.88
N MET A 532 18.04 -26.65 22.85
CA MET A 532 18.79 -25.39 22.95
C MET A 532 20.28 -25.71 22.97
N ILE A 533 21.00 -25.21 21.97
CA ILE A 533 22.41 -25.52 21.73
C ILE A 533 23.22 -24.25 21.94
N ALA A 534 24.14 -24.29 22.90
CA ALA A 534 24.99 -23.16 23.27
C ALA A 534 26.47 -23.55 23.30
N LYS A 535 27.33 -22.70 22.72
CA LYS A 535 28.78 -22.83 22.76
C LYS A 535 29.41 -21.42 22.74
N PRO A 536 30.36 -21.10 23.64
CA PRO A 536 31.10 -19.84 23.55
C PRO A 536 31.74 -19.65 22.17
N GLY A 537 31.55 -18.48 21.56
CA GLY A 537 31.99 -18.17 20.19
C GLY A 537 30.99 -18.56 19.09
N TYR A 538 29.85 -19.15 19.46
CA TYR A 538 28.75 -19.47 18.56
C TYR A 538 27.47 -18.77 19.01
N ARG A 539 26.57 -18.55 18.06
CA ARG A 539 25.21 -18.10 18.36
C ARG A 539 24.42 -19.25 19.00
N THR A 540 23.73 -18.98 20.10
CA THR A 540 22.81 -19.95 20.71
C THR A 540 21.68 -20.26 19.74
N LEU A 541 21.47 -21.55 19.46
CA LEU A 541 20.36 -22.04 18.64
C LEU A 541 19.28 -22.61 19.55
N ILE A 542 18.09 -22.00 19.52
CA ILE A 542 16.87 -22.58 20.10
C ILE A 542 16.08 -23.15 18.93
N THR A 543 15.72 -24.43 18.99
CA THR A 543 15.02 -25.13 17.91
C THR A 543 14.22 -26.33 18.44
N GLN A 544 13.54 -27.03 17.55
CA GLN A 544 12.70 -28.18 17.87
C GLN A 544 12.61 -29.11 16.65
N LEU A 545 12.48 -30.41 16.85
CA LEU A 545 12.30 -31.41 15.79
C LEU A 545 10.92 -32.04 15.92
N PHE A 546 10.11 -31.89 14.87
CA PHE A 546 8.74 -32.37 14.79
C PHE A 546 8.67 -33.79 14.24
N VAL A 547 7.72 -34.58 14.75
CA VAL A 547 7.48 -35.95 14.30
C VAL A 547 6.81 -35.94 12.92
N ALA A 548 7.48 -36.50 11.91
CA ALA A 548 6.90 -36.65 10.57
C ALA A 548 5.58 -37.46 10.61
N GLY A 549 4.53 -36.91 9.99
CA GLY A 549 3.20 -37.51 10.01
C GLY A 549 2.46 -37.40 11.35
N GLY A 550 3.01 -36.66 12.32
CA GLY A 550 2.35 -36.37 13.59
C GLY A 550 1.16 -35.43 13.45
N ASP A 551 0.29 -35.42 14.46
CA ASP A 551 -0.90 -34.56 14.47
C ASP A 551 -0.52 -33.06 14.43
N TYR A 552 -1.40 -32.25 13.83
CA TYR A 552 -1.34 -30.78 13.82
C TYR A 552 -0.13 -30.15 13.12
N LEU A 553 0.66 -30.88 12.33
CA LEU A 553 1.79 -30.31 11.57
C LEU A 553 1.36 -29.12 10.68
N ASP A 554 0.22 -29.26 10.00
CA ASP A 554 -0.31 -28.22 9.10
C ASP A 554 -1.11 -27.13 9.83
N SER A 555 -1.28 -27.24 11.15
CA SER A 555 -2.17 -26.37 11.93
C SER A 555 -1.64 -25.99 13.32
N ASP A 556 -0.33 -26.12 13.56
CA ASP A 556 0.32 -25.79 14.85
C ASP A 556 -0.10 -24.40 15.33
N THR A 557 -0.63 -24.33 16.57
CA THR A 557 -1.31 -23.14 17.06
C THR A 557 -0.41 -21.90 17.20
N VAL A 558 0.92 -22.10 17.28
CA VAL A 558 1.91 -21.01 17.38
C VAL A 558 2.73 -20.84 16.10
N PHE A 559 2.33 -21.50 15.00
CA PHE A 559 3.02 -21.41 13.71
C PHE A 559 4.53 -21.75 13.80
N GLY A 560 4.89 -22.74 14.61
CA GLY A 560 6.27 -23.12 14.86
C GLY A 560 6.85 -24.18 13.92
N VAL A 561 6.01 -24.82 13.09
CA VAL A 561 6.42 -25.87 12.16
C VAL A 561 7.15 -25.26 10.96
N LYS A 562 8.31 -25.83 10.63
CA LYS A 562 9.12 -25.50 9.46
C LYS A 562 9.55 -26.79 8.79
N ASP A 563 9.54 -26.84 7.46
CA ASP A 563 9.84 -28.08 6.71
C ASP A 563 11.19 -28.72 7.11
N GLY A 564 12.23 -27.89 7.28
CA GLY A 564 13.56 -28.35 7.69
C GLY A 564 13.67 -28.85 9.15
N LEU A 565 12.59 -28.75 9.93
CA LEU A 565 12.49 -29.23 11.31
C LEU A 565 11.59 -30.45 11.45
N ILE A 566 10.98 -30.94 10.37
CA ILE A 566 10.22 -32.20 10.37
C ILE A 566 11.23 -33.34 10.20
N ALA A 567 11.33 -34.21 11.21
CA ALA A 567 12.25 -35.33 11.23
C ALA A 567 11.48 -36.67 11.22
N ASP A 568 12.11 -37.70 10.65
CA ASP A 568 11.58 -39.05 10.67
C ASP A 568 11.93 -39.73 12.00
N PHE A 569 10.91 -40.24 12.68
CA PHE A 569 11.02 -40.97 13.95
C PHE A 569 10.73 -42.48 13.74
N SER A 570 10.66 -42.91 12.48
CA SER A 570 10.47 -44.32 12.12
C SER A 570 11.54 -45.22 12.75
N ASP A 571 11.18 -46.49 12.97
CA ASP A 571 12.03 -47.47 13.64
C ASP A 571 12.52 -47.07 15.04
N GLN A 572 11.81 -46.15 15.71
CA GLN A 572 12.16 -45.66 17.05
C GLN A 572 13.53 -44.98 17.10
N ARG A 573 13.93 -44.29 16.02
CA ARG A 573 15.21 -43.57 15.93
C ARG A 573 15.01 -42.14 15.46
N LEU A 574 15.74 -41.21 16.08
CA LEU A 574 15.85 -39.82 15.65
C LEU A 574 17.30 -39.52 15.33
N GLU A 575 17.60 -39.31 14.05
CA GLU A 575 18.93 -38.90 13.58
C GLU A 575 18.86 -37.51 12.94
N PHE A 576 19.66 -36.57 13.42
CA PHE A 576 19.62 -35.19 12.90
C PHE A 576 20.98 -34.49 13.05
N THR A 577 21.32 -33.61 12.11
CA THR A 577 22.51 -32.76 12.21
C THR A 577 22.09 -31.31 12.39
N PHE A 578 22.39 -30.75 13.56
CA PHE A 578 22.24 -29.33 13.85
C PHE A 578 23.45 -28.56 13.36
N ARG A 579 23.22 -27.44 12.70
CA ARG A 579 24.26 -26.56 12.19
C ARG A 579 24.13 -25.18 12.82
N ILE A 580 25.18 -24.73 13.51
CA ILE A 580 25.20 -23.45 14.24
C ILE A 580 26.25 -22.50 13.65
N SER A 581 25.99 -21.19 13.67
CA SER A 581 26.93 -20.18 13.17
C SER A 581 27.81 -19.63 14.28
N GLY A 582 29.04 -19.22 13.93
CA GLY A 582 29.87 -18.39 14.80
C GLY A 582 29.15 -17.10 15.20
N SER A 583 29.45 -16.57 16.39
CA SER A 583 28.96 -15.25 16.80
C SER A 583 29.80 -14.18 16.10
N SER A 584 29.21 -13.43 15.17
CA SER A 584 29.77 -12.13 14.78
C SER A 584 29.65 -11.18 15.97
N GLU A 585 30.78 -10.63 16.45
CA GLU A 585 30.79 -9.57 17.48
C GLU A 585 29.89 -8.38 17.11
#